data_AF-G0PKA6-F1
#
_entry.id   AF-G0PKA6-F1
#
_cell.length_a   1.000
_cell.length_b   1.000
_cell.length_c   1.000
_cell.angle_alpha   90.00
_cell.angle_beta   90.00
_cell.angle_gamma   90.00
#
_symmetry.space_group_name_H-M   'P 1'
#
loop_
_entity.id
_entity.type
_entity.pdbx_description
1 polymer ?
#
loop_
_entity_poly.entity_id
_entity_poly.type
_entity_poly.pdbx_seq_one_letter_code
_entity_poly.pdbx_strand_id
1 'polypeptide(L)'
;MNPPVMYTYHENITPPQVDKNFAYYKCKSDVQSSINQVLQANSIPLNDINPPTVTYEPPHLQIGPACNETFVTRGIVEGSAVWYTCEEKTVGETKEYELTNFNVSLTVQVTAISAIYQSQWESLATQVEDKLRALRGAEFAGETVVTVSN
;
A
#
# COMPACT_ATOMS: atom_id res chain seq x y z
N MET A 1 0.12 5.27 3.58
CA MET A 1 -1.01 4.72 2.77
C MET A 1 -1.95 3.98 3.70
N ASN A 2 -3.24 4.29 3.63
CA ASN A 2 -4.33 3.47 4.16
C ASN A 2 -4.58 2.33 3.15
N PRO A 3 -4.09 1.11 3.42
CA PRO A 3 -4.19 0.03 2.45
C PRO A 3 -5.67 -0.38 2.27
N PRO A 4 -6.07 -0.78 1.05
CA PRO A 4 -7.24 -1.61 0.85
C PRO A 4 -7.16 -2.85 1.74
N VAL A 5 -8.31 -3.33 2.22
CA VAL A 5 -8.40 -4.59 2.97
C VAL A 5 -7.74 -5.75 2.19
N MET A 6 -7.84 -5.74 0.85
CA MET A 6 -7.22 -6.74 -0.02
C MET A 6 -5.69 -6.77 0.00
N TYR A 7 -5.01 -5.73 0.48
CA TYR A 7 -3.55 -5.70 0.59
C TYR A 7 -3.05 -6.14 1.96
N THR A 8 -3.95 -6.51 2.85
CA THR A 8 -3.63 -6.87 4.22
C THR A 8 -4.05 -8.31 4.47
N TYR A 9 -3.68 -8.90 5.60
CA TYR A 9 -4.00 -10.31 5.87
C TYR A 9 -4.57 -10.52 7.27
N HIS A 10 -5.34 -11.60 7.43
CA HIS A 10 -5.87 -12.04 8.72
C HIS A 10 -6.11 -13.54 8.69
N GLU A 11 -5.50 -14.26 9.62
CA GLU A 11 -5.38 -15.72 9.58
C GLU A 11 -6.72 -16.47 9.73
N ASN A 12 -7.78 -15.81 10.24
CA ASN A 12 -9.07 -16.45 10.55
C ASN A 12 -10.29 -15.95 9.76
N ILE A 13 -10.13 -15.33 8.57
CA ILE A 13 -11.27 -14.91 7.74
C ILE A 13 -11.54 -15.93 6.62
N THR A 14 -12.72 -16.55 6.60
CA THR A 14 -13.23 -17.36 5.47
C THR A 14 -13.61 -16.47 4.25
N PRO A 15 -13.57 -17.00 3.01
CA PRO A 15 -13.31 -16.36 1.70
C PRO A 15 -13.79 -14.93 1.38
N PRO A 16 -13.10 -14.22 0.45
CA PRO A 16 -12.02 -14.72 -0.40
C PRO A 16 -10.68 -14.48 0.33
N GLN A 17 -9.98 -15.57 0.65
CA GLN A 17 -8.93 -15.60 1.67
C GLN A 17 -7.90 -14.47 1.54
N VAL A 18 -7.65 -13.76 2.64
CA VAL A 18 -6.58 -12.75 2.79
C VAL A 18 -5.44 -13.41 3.55
N ASP A 19 -4.83 -14.43 2.94
CA ASP A 19 -3.52 -14.91 3.40
C ASP A 19 -2.44 -13.90 2.98
N LYS A 20 -1.32 -13.91 3.70
CA LYS A 20 -0.24 -12.93 3.49
C LYS A 20 0.32 -12.98 2.07
N ASN A 21 0.42 -14.15 1.46
CA ASN A 21 0.95 -14.29 0.10
C ASN A 21 -0.04 -13.74 -0.93
N PHE A 22 -1.33 -14.02 -0.78
CA PHE A 22 -2.38 -13.47 -1.62
C PHE A 22 -2.37 -11.94 -1.57
N ALA A 23 -2.34 -11.34 -0.38
CA ALA A 23 -2.28 -9.90 -0.19
C ALA A 23 -1.04 -9.28 -0.86
N TYR A 24 0.11 -9.92 -0.71
CA TYR A 24 1.36 -9.52 -1.35
C TYR A 24 1.27 -9.57 -2.88
N TYR A 25 0.86 -10.70 -3.45
CA TYR A 25 0.76 -10.86 -4.91
C TYR A 25 -0.33 -9.97 -5.50
N LYS A 26 -1.40 -9.73 -4.75
CA LYS A 26 -2.46 -8.82 -5.16
C LYS A 26 -1.96 -7.38 -5.26
N CYS A 27 -1.25 -6.89 -4.24
CA CYS A 27 -0.62 -5.58 -4.26
C CYS A 27 0.35 -5.47 -5.46
N LYS A 28 1.24 -6.45 -5.64
CA LYS A 28 2.17 -6.49 -6.78
C LYS A 28 1.48 -6.47 -8.14
N SER A 29 0.43 -7.26 -8.31
CA SER A 29 -0.33 -7.32 -9.56
C SER A 29 -1.01 -5.98 -9.87
N ASP A 30 -1.61 -5.34 -8.87
CA ASP A 30 -2.29 -4.07 -9.05
C ASP A 30 -1.26 -2.95 -9.33
N VAL A 31 -0.09 -2.95 -8.67
CA VAL A 31 1.04 -2.04 -8.98
C VAL A 31 1.53 -2.23 -10.41
N GLN A 32 1.79 -3.45 -10.84
CA GLN A 32 2.24 -3.75 -12.21
C GLN A 32 1.21 -3.28 -13.24
N SER A 33 -0.08 -3.55 -13.00
CA SER A 33 -1.16 -3.11 -13.87
C SER A 33 -1.21 -1.58 -13.97
N SER A 34 -1.11 -0.87 -12.84
CA SER A 34 -1.08 0.60 -12.83
C SER A 34 0.11 1.15 -13.61
N ILE A 35 1.32 0.60 -13.43
CA ILE A 35 2.50 0.97 -14.20
C ILE A 35 2.25 0.76 -15.70
N ASN A 36 1.82 -0.43 -16.11
CA ASN A 36 1.58 -0.74 -17.52
C ASN A 36 0.56 0.21 -18.16
N GLN A 37 -0.52 0.54 -17.45
CA GLN A 37 -1.52 1.50 -17.93
C GLN A 37 -0.94 2.90 -18.10
N VAL A 38 -0.14 3.36 -17.14
CA VAL A 38 0.50 4.67 -17.19
C VAL A 38 1.52 4.73 -18.32
N LEU A 39 2.33 3.69 -18.52
CA LEU A 39 3.29 3.62 -19.63
C LEU A 39 2.58 3.67 -20.98
N GLN A 40 1.51 2.89 -21.15
CA GLN A 40 0.70 2.92 -22.38
C GLN A 40 0.06 4.30 -22.62
N ALA A 41 -0.48 4.93 -21.58
CA ALA A 41 -1.08 6.26 -21.68
C ALA A 41 -0.06 7.33 -22.12
N ASN A 42 1.21 7.15 -21.77
CA ASN A 42 2.29 8.05 -22.13
C ASN A 42 3.07 7.59 -23.38
N SER A 43 2.58 6.58 -24.11
CA SER A 43 3.22 6.02 -25.31
C SER A 43 4.65 5.51 -25.07
N ILE A 44 4.97 5.07 -23.85
CA ILE A 44 6.25 4.47 -23.50
C ILE A 44 6.16 2.96 -23.77
N PRO A 45 7.04 2.39 -24.61
CA PRO A 45 7.06 0.95 -24.85
C PRO A 45 7.34 0.17 -23.57
N LEU A 46 6.56 -0.89 -23.29
CA LEU A 46 6.73 -1.70 -22.09
C LEU A 46 8.10 -2.41 -22.03
N ASN A 47 8.71 -2.66 -23.20
CA ASN A 47 10.04 -3.25 -23.33
C ASN A 47 11.17 -2.28 -23.02
N ASP A 48 10.90 -0.98 -22.89
CA ASP A 48 11.91 0.03 -22.51
C ASP A 48 12.07 0.15 -20.99
N ILE A 49 11.34 -0.66 -20.22
CA ILE A 49 11.35 -0.66 -18.76
C ILE A 49 11.56 -2.09 -18.23
N ASN A 50 12.47 -2.21 -17.25
CA ASN A 50 12.65 -3.44 -16.51
C ASN A 50 11.43 -3.73 -15.62
N PRO A 51 11.14 -5.01 -15.33
CA PRO A 51 10.10 -5.36 -14.37
C PRO A 51 10.29 -4.59 -13.05
N PRO A 52 9.25 -3.90 -12.55
CA PRO A 52 9.35 -3.08 -11.35
C PRO A 52 9.66 -3.94 -10.13
N THR A 53 10.56 -3.43 -9.29
CA THR A 53 10.78 -4.01 -7.96
C THR A 53 9.77 -3.40 -7.00
N VAL A 54 8.92 -4.25 -6.44
CA VAL A 54 7.90 -3.84 -5.45
C VAL A 54 8.28 -4.42 -4.10
N THR A 55 8.59 -3.53 -3.16
CA THR A 55 8.86 -3.86 -1.77
C THR A 55 7.62 -3.51 -0.95
N TYR A 56 6.93 -4.55 -0.49
CA TYR A 56 5.69 -4.45 0.27
C TYR A 56 5.61 -5.60 1.26
N GLU A 57 5.26 -5.29 2.49
CA GLU A 57 4.94 -6.28 3.51
C GLU A 57 3.46 -6.12 3.89
N PRO A 58 2.59 -7.10 3.54
CA PRO A 58 1.19 -7.05 3.92
C PRO A 58 1.07 -7.01 5.44
N PRO A 59 0.38 -6.03 6.02
CA PRO A 59 0.22 -5.95 7.45
C PRO A 59 -0.92 -6.88 7.92
N HIS A 60 -0.87 -7.24 9.21
CA HIS A 60 -1.95 -8.01 9.83
C HIS A 60 -3.11 -7.09 10.25
N LEU A 61 -4.34 -7.53 10.01
CA LEU A 61 -5.56 -6.82 10.39
C LEU A 61 -6.23 -7.36 11.64
N GLN A 62 -7.23 -6.63 12.08
CA GLN A 62 -8.27 -7.11 12.98
C GLN A 62 -9.65 -6.70 12.47
N ILE A 63 -10.65 -7.55 12.71
CA ILE A 63 -12.06 -7.25 12.52
C ILE A 63 -12.74 -7.21 13.90
N GLY A 64 -13.22 -6.04 14.35
CA GLY A 64 -14.01 -5.93 15.60
C GLY A 64 -13.50 -4.87 16.59
N PRO A 65 -14.15 -4.75 17.78
CA PRO A 65 -14.28 -3.50 18.52
C PRO A 65 -12.93 -2.94 18.97
N ALA A 66 -12.79 -1.64 18.71
CA ALA A 66 -11.54 -0.90 18.76
C ALA A 66 -10.99 -0.79 20.19
N CYS A 67 -9.70 -1.09 20.29
CA CYS A 67 -8.80 -0.91 21.43
C CYS A 67 -9.05 -1.76 22.68
N ASN A 68 -8.46 -2.97 22.68
CA ASN A 68 -8.09 -3.70 23.89
C ASN A 68 -6.55 -3.90 23.93
N GLU A 69 -6.01 -4.38 25.06
CA GLU A 69 -4.56 -4.61 25.22
C GLU A 69 -3.97 -5.65 24.24
N THR A 70 -4.80 -6.54 23.71
CA THR A 70 -4.43 -7.57 22.73
C THR A 70 -4.22 -6.99 21.32
N PHE A 71 -4.65 -5.76 21.07
CA PHE A 71 -4.81 -5.20 19.73
C PHE A 71 -3.89 -4.00 19.42
N VAL A 72 -2.83 -3.85 20.20
CA VAL A 72 -1.80 -2.84 19.97
C VAL A 72 -1.07 -3.18 18.65
N THR A 73 -1.02 -2.23 17.71
CA THR A 73 -0.40 -2.28 16.36
C THR A 73 -1.14 -2.99 15.21
N ARG A 74 -2.39 -3.42 15.39
CA ARG A 74 -3.18 -4.07 14.32
C ARG A 74 -4.09 -3.09 13.59
N GLY A 75 -4.17 -3.21 12.27
CA GLY A 75 -5.05 -2.37 11.43
C GLY A 75 -6.53 -2.67 11.64
N ILE A 76 -7.34 -1.63 11.75
CA ILE A 76 -8.79 -1.64 11.95
C ILE A 76 -9.48 -1.27 10.63
N VAL A 77 -10.42 -2.13 10.22
CA VAL A 77 -11.17 -1.99 8.98
C VAL A 77 -12.39 -1.08 9.17
N GLU A 78 -12.54 -0.10 8.27
CA GLU A 78 -13.76 0.68 8.11
C GLU A 78 -14.16 0.69 6.63
N GLY A 79 -15.31 0.08 6.32
CA GLY A 79 -15.73 -0.15 4.93
C GLY A 79 -14.78 -1.09 4.19
N SER A 80 -14.18 -0.61 3.10
CA SER A 80 -13.24 -1.37 2.25
C SER A 80 -11.76 -1.04 2.48
N ALA A 81 -11.46 -0.18 3.45
CA ALA A 81 -10.11 0.31 3.73
C ALA A 81 -9.74 0.17 5.20
N VAL A 82 -8.45 0.22 5.47
CA VAL A 82 -7.87 0.10 6.81
C VAL A 82 -7.35 1.48 7.19
N TRP A 83 -7.92 2.07 8.23
CA TRP A 83 -7.70 3.49 8.54
C TRP A 83 -6.86 3.71 9.80
N TYR A 84 -7.04 2.86 10.81
CA TYR A 84 -6.48 3.09 12.13
C TYR A 84 -5.80 1.85 12.69
N THR A 85 -4.85 2.04 13.59
CA THR A 85 -4.38 1.03 14.52
C THR A 85 -4.58 1.51 15.94
N CYS A 86 -4.69 0.58 16.88
CA CYS A 86 -4.61 0.92 18.29
C CYS A 86 -3.14 1.00 18.73
N GLU A 87 -2.74 2.05 19.42
CA GLU A 87 -1.39 2.19 19.98
C GLU A 87 -1.48 2.36 21.50
N GLU A 88 -0.66 1.62 22.25
CA GLU A 88 -0.56 1.77 23.69
C GLU A 88 0.32 2.99 23.99
N LYS A 89 -0.20 3.89 24.80
CA LYS A 89 0.49 5.06 25.30
C LYS A 89 0.55 5.00 26.80
N THR A 90 1.73 5.26 27.36
CA THR A 90 1.90 5.38 28.81
C THR A 90 1.75 6.84 29.21
N VAL A 91 0.73 7.14 30.04
CA VAL A 91 0.51 8.46 30.63
C VAL A 91 0.66 8.34 32.15
N GLY A 92 1.85 8.66 32.66
CA GLY A 92 2.20 8.41 34.05
C GLY A 92 2.38 6.92 34.34
N GLU A 93 1.58 6.37 35.27
CA GLU A 93 1.54 4.93 35.59
C GLU A 93 0.39 4.19 34.90
N THR A 94 -0.44 4.90 34.13
CA THR A 94 -1.62 4.34 33.46
C THR A 94 -1.32 4.03 31.99
N LYS A 95 -1.82 2.89 31.51
CA LYS A 95 -1.88 2.56 30.08
C LYS A 95 -3.15 3.14 29.47
N GLU A 96 -2.99 3.99 28.46
CA GLU A 96 -4.05 4.50 27.62
C GLU A 96 -3.91 3.92 26.22
N TYR A 97 -5.03 3.79 25.50
CA TYR A 97 -5.06 3.23 24.15
C TYR A 97 -5.64 4.28 23.20
N GLU A 98 -4.84 4.73 22.24
CA GLU A 98 -5.26 5.74 21.25
C GLU A 98 -5.32 5.14 19.84
N LEU A 99 -6.29 5.61 19.06
CA LEU A 99 -6.37 5.29 17.63
C LEU A 99 -5.39 6.18 16.86
N THR A 100 -4.45 5.57 16.15
CA THR A 100 -3.48 6.27 15.30
C THR A 100 -3.67 5.84 13.84
N ASN A 101 -3.28 6.70 12.89
CA ASN A 101 -3.45 6.42 11.46
C ASN A 101 -2.64 5.19 11.05
N PHE A 102 -3.29 4.25 10.38
CA PHE A 102 -2.66 3.01 9.92
C PHE A 102 -1.95 3.23 8.59
N ASN A 103 -0.65 3.48 8.66
CA ASN A 103 0.18 3.69 7.48
C ASN A 103 1.09 2.51 7.20
N VAL A 104 1.07 2.05 5.95
CA VAL A 104 2.01 1.05 5.45
C VAL A 104 2.87 1.65 4.34
N SER A 105 4.17 1.35 4.39
CA SER A 105 5.12 1.69 3.34
C SER A 105 4.95 0.76 2.14
N LEU A 106 4.78 1.34 0.95
CA LEU A 106 4.86 0.66 -0.33
C LEU A 106 5.95 1.36 -1.13
N THR A 107 7.02 0.64 -1.46
CA THR A 107 8.10 1.17 -2.30
C THR A 107 8.07 0.48 -3.66
N VAL A 108 8.02 1.28 -4.70
CA VAL A 108 8.03 0.83 -6.10
C VAL A 108 9.23 1.44 -6.78
N GLN A 109 10.10 0.60 -7.31
CA GLN A 109 11.26 1.00 -8.09
C GLN A 109 11.06 0.56 -9.53
N VAL A 110 11.08 1.52 -10.44
CA VAL A 110 11.03 1.31 -11.89
C VAL A 110 12.37 1.72 -12.46
N THR A 111 12.94 0.91 -13.34
CA THR A 111 14.20 1.23 -14.03
C THR A 111 13.95 1.18 -15.53
N ALA A 112 14.27 2.25 -16.24
CA ALA A 112 14.21 2.25 -17.71
C ALA A 112 15.54 1.81 -18.31
N ILE A 113 15.45 1.24 -19.51
CA ILE A 113 16.60 0.89 -20.35
C ILE A 113 17.13 2.14 -21.07
N SER A 114 16.25 3.10 -21.38
CA SER A 114 16.57 4.37 -22.02
C SER A 114 16.50 5.54 -21.04
N ALA A 115 17.28 6.59 -21.30
CA ALA A 115 17.27 7.80 -20.48
C ALA A 115 15.92 8.52 -20.60
N ILE A 116 15.16 8.53 -19.51
CA ILE A 116 13.92 9.30 -19.35
C ILE A 116 14.22 10.48 -18.43
N TYR A 117 13.68 11.66 -18.76
CA TYR A 117 13.89 12.88 -17.96
C TYR A 117 13.28 12.71 -16.56
N GLN A 118 13.93 13.24 -15.53
CA GLN A 118 13.45 13.14 -14.14
C GLN A 118 12.01 13.67 -13.96
N SER A 119 11.65 14.76 -14.62
CA SER A 119 10.29 15.32 -14.58
C SER A 119 9.24 14.38 -15.19
N GLN A 120 9.62 13.56 -16.17
CA GLN A 120 8.73 12.53 -16.72
C GLN A 120 8.54 11.40 -15.70
N TRP A 121 9.59 11.03 -14.96
CA TRP A 121 9.48 10.03 -13.89
C TRP A 121 8.60 10.47 -12.73
N GLU A 122 8.76 11.71 -12.27
CA GLU A 122 7.91 12.29 -11.23
C GLU A 122 6.44 12.30 -11.67
N SER A 123 6.17 12.66 -12.93
CA SER A 123 4.81 12.59 -13.49
C SER A 123 4.27 11.15 -13.57
N LEU A 124 5.09 10.18 -13.99
CA LEU A 124 4.68 8.77 -14.07
C LEU A 124 4.39 8.21 -12.67
N ALA A 125 5.21 8.54 -11.68
CA ALA A 125 5.03 8.14 -10.29
C ALA A 125 3.67 8.61 -9.74
N THR A 126 3.34 9.89 -9.90
CA THR A 126 2.04 10.45 -9.48
C THR A 126 0.88 9.76 -10.20
N GLN A 127 0.99 9.52 -11.51
CA GLN A 127 -0.05 8.81 -12.26
C GLN A 127 -0.23 7.36 -11.80
N VAL A 128 0.84 6.66 -11.41
CA VAL A 128 0.75 5.30 -10.84
C VAL A 128 0.06 5.33 -9.49
N GLU A 129 0.37 6.31 -8.63
CA GLU A 129 -0.33 6.53 -7.36
C GLU A 129 -1.84 6.75 -7.59
N ASP A 130 -2.21 7.65 -8.50
CA ASP A 130 -3.61 7.96 -8.81
C ASP A 130 -4.37 6.71 -9.30
N LYS A 131 -3.74 5.90 -10.15
CA LYS A 131 -4.32 4.64 -10.64
C LYS A 131 -4.50 3.62 -9.52
N LEU A 132 -3.54 3.49 -8.62
CA LEU A 132 -3.64 2.62 -7.45
C LEU A 132 -4.75 3.06 -6.50
N ARG A 133 -4.86 4.38 -6.26
CA ARG A 133 -5.93 5.01 -5.46
C ARG A 133 -7.31 4.71 -6.05
N ALA A 134 -7.47 4.90 -7.36
CA ALA A 134 -8.72 4.64 -8.08
C ALA A 134 -9.12 3.16 -8.11
N LEU A 135 -8.16 2.23 -8.21
CA LEU A 135 -8.44 0.78 -8.30
C LEU A 135 -9.10 0.21 -7.04
N ARG A 136 -8.85 0.80 -5.87
CA ARG A 136 -9.21 0.18 -4.58
C ARG A 136 -9.74 1.14 -3.51
N GLY A 137 -9.90 2.42 -3.81
CA GLY A 137 -10.27 3.42 -2.78
C GLY A 137 -9.21 3.56 -1.69
N ALA A 138 -7.94 3.32 -2.02
CA ALA A 138 -6.81 3.45 -1.10
C ALA A 138 -6.40 4.91 -1.00
N GLU A 139 -6.48 5.54 0.17
CA GLU A 139 -5.90 6.86 0.37
C GLU A 139 -4.41 6.72 0.72
N PHE A 140 -3.52 7.14 -0.18
CA PHE A 140 -2.12 7.33 0.16
C PHE A 140 -2.01 8.59 1.02
N ALA A 141 -1.72 8.42 2.31
CA ALA A 141 -1.28 9.51 3.17
C ALA A 141 0.22 9.75 2.92
N GLY A 142 0.55 10.95 2.44
CA GLY A 142 1.89 11.36 2.01
C GLY A 142 2.21 11.02 0.56
N GLU A 143 3.21 11.71 -0.01
CA GLU A 143 3.74 11.40 -1.35
C GLU A 143 4.19 9.94 -1.40
N THR A 144 3.67 9.14 -2.33
CA THR A 144 4.22 7.81 -2.55
C THR A 144 5.66 7.97 -2.99
N VAL A 145 6.61 7.51 -2.17
CA VAL A 145 8.03 7.55 -2.51
C VAL A 145 8.30 6.45 -3.54
N VAL A 146 8.03 6.77 -4.80
CA VAL A 146 8.48 6.00 -5.96
C VAL A 146 9.90 6.46 -6.24
N THR A 147 10.88 5.76 -5.67
CA THR A 147 12.29 6.01 -5.96
C THR A 147 12.68 5.31 -7.25
N VAL A 148 12.99 6.11 -8.27
CA VAL A 148 13.53 5.65 -9.55
C VAL A 148 15.05 5.81 -9.52
N SER A 149 15.76 4.74 -9.86
CA SER A 149 17.20 4.78 -10.09
C SER A 149 17.51 4.20 -11.47
N ASN A 150 18.53 4.78 -12.10
CA ASN A 150 19.14 4.27 -13.33
C ASN A 150 20.08 3.12 -13.02
#